data_AF-A0A6V8LQS9-F1
#
_entry.id   AF-A0A6V8LQS9-F1
#
_cell.length_a   1.000
_cell.length_b   1.000
_cell.length_c   1.000
_cell.angle_alpha   90.00
_cell.angle_beta   90.00
_cell.angle_gamma   90.00
#
_symmetry.space_group_name_H-M   'P 1'
#
loop_
_entity.id
_entity.type
_entity.pdbx_description
1 polymer ?
#
loop_
_entity_poly.entity_id
_entity_poly.type
_entity_poly.pdbx_seq_one_letter_code
_entity_poly.pdbx_strand_id
1 'polypeptide(L)'
;MHHVHPVIMLCLTGLVFYVLRLGATRFASKRLGRQGVFAWKRHVSLGRVTLAGLLLGVAGGLGVTWGVWSGPGATGWHALLGACAAVLAVSGAVTGGRLDRGRGKAPAGVALLHAAGNTLLAALCLAQVWTGWRVLENFVW
;
A
#
# COMPACT_ATOMS: atom_id res chain seq x y z
N MET A 1 5.33 -15.33 -17.43
CA MET A 1 4.55 -14.21 -16.84
C MET A 1 4.54 -14.18 -15.30
N HIS A 2 4.92 -15.27 -14.62
CA HIS A 2 4.84 -15.40 -13.14
C HIS A 2 5.72 -14.43 -12.34
N HIS A 3 6.82 -13.92 -12.92
CA HIS A 3 7.74 -13.01 -12.22
C HIS A 3 7.39 -11.52 -12.37
N VAL A 4 6.47 -11.15 -13.28
CA VAL A 4 6.14 -9.74 -13.53
C VAL A 4 5.44 -9.12 -12.32
N HIS A 5 4.42 -9.81 -11.79
CA HIS A 5 3.70 -9.39 -10.59
C HIS A 5 4.62 -9.17 -9.37
N PRO A 6 5.45 -10.15 -8.92
CA PRO A 6 6.26 -9.96 -7.72
C PRO A 6 7.31 -8.85 -7.86
N VAL A 7 7.92 -8.67 -9.04
CA VAL A 7 8.88 -7.57 -9.27
C VAL A 7 8.20 -6.20 -9.15
N ILE A 8 7.03 -6.03 -9.80
CA ILE A 8 6.25 -4.79 -9.70
C ILE A 8 5.82 -4.54 -8.25
N MET A 9 5.34 -5.56 -7.55
CA MET A 9 4.90 -5.44 -6.15
C MET A 9 6.05 -5.10 -5.19
N LEU A 10 7.26 -5.61 -5.45
CA LEU A 10 8.45 -5.24 -4.67
C LEU A 10 8.82 -3.77 -4.88
N CYS A 11 8.82 -3.29 -6.13
CA CYS A 11 9.04 -1.87 -6.44
C CYS A 11 7.99 -0.97 -5.78
N LEU A 12 6.72 -1.36 -5.84
CA LEU A 12 5.62 -0.64 -5.19
C LEU A 12 5.76 -0.65 -3.67
N THR A 13 6.21 -1.75 -3.07
CA THR A 13 6.49 -1.84 -1.63
C THR A 13 7.58 -0.84 -1.24
N GLY A 14 8.67 -0.74 -2.01
CA GLY A 14 9.67 0.31 -1.81
C GLY A 14 9.07 1.72 -1.90
N LEU A 15 8.18 1.96 -2.86
CA LEU A 15 7.48 3.24 -3.00
C LEU A 15 6.54 3.55 -1.83
N VAL A 16 5.85 2.54 -1.26
CA VAL A 16 5.04 2.68 -0.03
C VAL A 16 5.89 3.24 1.11
N PHE A 17 7.05 2.65 1.39
CA PHE A 17 7.94 3.13 2.45
C PHE A 17 8.48 4.53 2.17
N TYR A 18 8.81 4.81 0.90
CA TYR A 18 9.24 6.14 0.50
C TYR A 18 8.15 7.20 0.76
N VAL A 19 6.90 6.94 0.34
CA VAL A 19 5.76 7.84 0.54
C VAL A 19 5.40 7.98 2.02
N LEU A 20 5.47 6.88 2.78
CA LEU A 20 5.25 6.87 4.23
C LEU A 20 6.28 7.75 4.93
N ARG A 21 7.57 7.68 4.54
CA ARG A 21 8.62 8.55 5.06
C ARG A 21 8.34 10.03 4.80
N LEU A 22 7.82 10.39 3.62
CA LEU A 22 7.38 11.77 3.34
C LEU A 22 6.24 12.20 4.28
N GLY A 23 5.27 11.32 4.53
CA GLY A 23 4.16 11.55 5.46
C GLY A 23 4.61 11.68 6.92
N ALA A 24 5.61 10.89 7.32
CA ALA A 24 6.18 10.90 8.67
C ALA A 24 6.75 12.28 9.05
N THR A 25 7.31 13.04 8.10
CA THR A 25 7.76 14.41 8.33
C THR A 25 6.61 15.32 8.81
N ARG A 26 5.43 15.20 8.19
CA ARG A 26 4.24 15.96 8.62
C ARG A 26 3.73 15.50 9.97
N PHE A 27 3.70 14.19 10.21
CA PHE A 27 3.27 13.62 11.49
C PHE A 27 4.19 14.11 12.62
N ALA A 28 5.50 14.01 12.44
CA ALA A 28 6.49 14.48 13.41
C ALA A 28 6.35 15.99 13.69
N SER A 29 6.11 16.80 12.67
CA SER A 29 5.90 18.23 12.85
C SER A 29 4.62 18.58 13.61
N LYS A 30 3.51 17.88 13.32
CA LYS A 30 2.21 18.19 13.94
C LYS A 30 1.96 17.51 15.28
N ARG A 31 2.65 16.40 15.58
CA ARG A 31 2.42 15.60 16.79
C ARG A 31 3.60 15.56 17.74
N LEU A 32 4.83 15.72 17.23
CA LEU A 32 6.06 15.62 18.03
C LEU A 32 6.83 16.94 18.11
N GLY A 33 6.30 18.04 17.55
CA GLY A 33 6.93 19.36 17.56
C GLY A 33 8.23 19.47 16.76
N ARG A 34 8.57 18.47 15.92
CA ARG A 34 9.82 18.46 15.14
C ARG A 34 9.75 19.38 13.93
N GLN A 35 10.86 20.00 13.56
CA GLN A 35 10.92 20.80 12.34
C GLN A 35 11.07 19.90 11.10
N GLY A 36 10.42 20.29 10.00
CA GLY A 36 10.53 19.56 8.74
C GLY A 36 9.61 20.10 7.64
N VAL A 37 10.11 20.11 6.40
CA VAL A 37 9.33 20.55 5.24
C VAL A 37 8.54 19.37 4.69
N PHE A 38 7.21 19.45 4.79
CA PHE A 38 6.35 18.44 4.18
C PHE A 38 6.18 18.67 2.68
N ALA A 39 6.79 17.81 1.87
CA ALA A 39 6.69 17.84 0.41
C ALA A 39 5.31 17.39 -0.10
N TRP A 40 4.28 18.22 0.13
CA TRP A 40 2.85 17.91 -0.12
C TRP A 40 2.59 17.33 -1.50
N LYS A 41 2.97 18.06 -2.56
CA LYS A 41 2.72 17.64 -3.96
C LYS A 41 3.33 16.28 -4.26
N ARG A 42 4.56 16.03 -3.77
CA ARG A 42 5.27 14.77 -3.97
C ARG A 42 4.63 13.61 -3.23
N HIS A 43 4.26 13.81 -1.96
CA HIS A 43 3.57 12.81 -1.16
C HIS A 43 2.20 12.44 -1.78
N VAL A 44 1.41 13.43 -2.20
CA VAL A 44 0.09 13.19 -2.79
C VAL A 44 0.20 12.50 -4.16
N SER A 45 1.08 12.99 -5.05
CA SER A 45 1.24 12.42 -6.39
C SER A 45 1.75 10.97 -6.32
N LEU A 46 2.85 10.73 -5.60
CA LEU A 46 3.40 9.38 -5.47
C LEU A 46 2.48 8.46 -4.66
N GLY A 47 1.77 8.98 -3.65
CA GLY A 47 0.78 8.22 -2.90
C GLY A 47 -0.35 7.71 -3.79
N ARG A 48 -0.88 8.53 -4.69
CA ARG A 48 -1.89 8.09 -5.67
C ARG A 48 -1.36 7.00 -6.59
N VAL A 49 -0.16 7.18 -7.16
CA VAL A 49 0.47 6.17 -8.02
C VAL A 49 0.69 4.87 -7.26
N THR A 50 1.16 4.95 -6.01
CA THR A 50 1.42 3.78 -5.17
C THR A 50 0.14 3.01 -4.88
N LEU A 51 -0.91 3.69 -4.40
CA LEU A 51 -2.18 3.05 -4.03
C LEU A 51 -2.88 2.47 -5.25
N ALA A 52 -2.89 3.19 -6.39
CA ALA A 52 -3.42 2.66 -7.64
C ALA A 52 -2.63 1.44 -8.12
N GLY A 53 -1.29 1.50 -8.06
CA GLY A 53 -0.41 0.38 -8.40
C GLY A 53 -0.66 -0.85 -7.53
N LEU A 54 -0.83 -0.67 -6.22
CA LEU A 54 -1.15 -1.78 -5.31
C LEU A 54 -2.50 -2.43 -5.65
N LEU A 55 -3.53 -1.62 -5.93
CA LEU A 55 -4.86 -2.13 -6.30
C LEU A 55 -4.84 -2.87 -7.64
N LEU A 56 -4.13 -2.33 -8.63
CA LEU A 56 -3.89 -3.00 -9.92
C LEU A 56 -3.08 -4.29 -9.73
N GLY A 57 -2.11 -4.28 -8.81
CA GLY A 57 -1.33 -5.45 -8.42
C GLY A 57 -2.23 -6.55 -7.86
N VAL A 58 -3.14 -6.23 -6.95
CA VAL A 58 -4.12 -7.18 -6.42
C VAL A 58 -5.03 -7.71 -7.53
N ALA A 59 -5.56 -6.85 -8.40
CA ALA A 59 -6.39 -7.26 -9.53
C ALA A 59 -5.63 -8.20 -10.48
N GLY A 60 -4.37 -7.89 -10.79
CA GLY A 60 -3.50 -8.73 -11.61
C GLY A 60 -3.18 -10.07 -10.94
N GLY A 61 -2.92 -10.07 -9.63
CA GLY A 61 -2.72 -11.28 -8.85
C GLY A 61 -3.94 -12.19 -8.87
N LEU A 62 -5.14 -11.62 -8.66
CA LEU A 62 -6.40 -12.34 -8.79
C LEU A 62 -6.55 -12.97 -10.19
N GLY A 63 -6.29 -12.20 -11.25
CA GLY A 63 -6.32 -12.70 -12.63
C GLY A 63 -5.40 -13.91 -12.85
N VAL A 64 -4.16 -13.86 -12.34
CA VAL A 64 -3.23 -14.99 -12.42
C VAL A 64 -3.74 -16.19 -11.62
N THR A 65 -4.20 -15.98 -10.38
CA THR A 65 -4.66 -17.10 -9.54
C THR A 65 -5.89 -17.81 -10.11
N TRP A 66 -6.83 -17.08 -10.72
CA TRP A 66 -7.98 -17.67 -11.40
C TRP A 66 -7.58 -18.38 -12.70
N GLY A 67 -6.67 -17.80 -13.48
CA GLY A 67 -6.26 -18.36 -14.77
C GLY A 67 -5.33 -19.58 -14.66
N VAL A 68 -4.54 -19.68 -13.59
CA VAL A 68 -3.48 -20.70 -13.46
C VAL A 68 -3.72 -21.67 -12.31
N TRP A 69 -4.29 -21.21 -11.19
CA TRP A 69 -4.32 -21.97 -9.92
C TRP A 69 -5.73 -22.19 -9.38
N SER A 70 -6.75 -22.21 -10.24
CA SER A 70 -8.18 -22.44 -9.91
C SER A 70 -8.84 -21.43 -8.95
N GLY A 71 -8.10 -20.38 -8.57
CA GLY A 71 -8.60 -19.26 -7.76
C GLY A 71 -7.62 -18.77 -6.68
N PRO A 72 -7.93 -17.63 -6.04
CA PRO A 72 -7.03 -16.99 -5.07
C PRO A 72 -6.76 -17.84 -3.83
N GLY A 73 -7.71 -18.71 -3.46
CA GLY A 73 -7.58 -19.62 -2.31
C GLY A 73 -6.35 -20.52 -2.37
N ALA A 74 -5.85 -20.84 -3.57
CA ALA A 74 -4.64 -21.63 -3.76
C ALA A 74 -3.38 -20.99 -3.14
N THR A 75 -3.35 -19.65 -3.03
CA THR A 75 -2.21 -18.91 -2.45
C THR A 75 -2.37 -18.64 -0.95
N GLY A 76 -3.44 -19.13 -0.32
CA GLY A 76 -3.68 -19.09 1.13
C GLY A 76 -3.53 -17.70 1.74
N TRP A 77 -2.62 -17.57 2.71
CA TRP A 77 -2.35 -16.32 3.41
C TRP A 77 -1.96 -15.17 2.48
N HIS A 78 -1.34 -15.44 1.33
CA HIS A 78 -0.97 -14.40 0.39
C HIS A 78 -2.22 -13.69 -0.17
N ALA A 79 -3.24 -14.43 -0.60
CA ALA A 79 -4.50 -13.86 -1.08
C ALA A 79 -5.25 -13.11 0.03
N LEU A 80 -5.34 -13.67 1.24
CA LEU A 80 -6.05 -13.03 2.35
C LEU A 80 -5.40 -11.69 2.74
N LEU A 81 -4.08 -11.68 2.94
CA LEU A 81 -3.35 -10.46 3.27
C LEU A 81 -3.38 -9.45 2.11
N GLY A 82 -3.41 -9.90 0.85
CA GLY A 82 -3.61 -9.06 -0.32
C GLY A 82 -4.96 -8.37 -0.32
N ALA A 83 -6.03 -9.07 0.05
CA ALA A 83 -7.37 -8.48 0.22
C ALA A 83 -7.40 -7.44 1.35
N CYS A 84 -6.76 -7.73 2.50
CA CYS A 84 -6.62 -6.75 3.59
C CYS A 84 -5.84 -5.50 3.13
N ALA A 85 -4.75 -5.69 2.38
CA ALA A 85 -3.98 -4.59 1.81
C ALA A 85 -4.81 -3.75 0.82
N ALA A 86 -5.66 -4.38 0.01
CA ALA A 86 -6.57 -3.67 -0.89
C ALA A 86 -7.56 -2.77 -0.13
N VAL A 87 -8.18 -3.28 0.94
CA VAL A 87 -9.08 -2.49 1.79
C VAL A 87 -8.36 -1.28 2.39
N LEU A 88 -7.14 -1.47 2.92
CA LEU A 88 -6.34 -0.37 3.45
C LEU A 88 -5.89 0.61 2.37
N ALA A 89 -5.58 0.14 1.16
CA ALA A 89 -5.22 1.00 0.03
C ALA A 89 -6.41 1.88 -0.41
N VAL A 90 -7.61 1.32 -0.47
CA VAL A 90 -8.85 2.10 -0.73
C VAL A 90 -9.08 3.11 0.39
N SER A 91 -8.98 2.69 1.66
CA SER A 91 -9.09 3.60 2.81
C SER A 91 -8.05 4.74 2.73
N GLY A 92 -6.81 4.43 2.38
CA GLY A 92 -5.73 5.39 2.16
C GLY A 92 -6.05 6.39 1.05
N ALA A 93 -6.62 5.92 -0.07
CA ALA A 93 -7.00 6.77 -1.20
C ALA A 93 -8.17 7.71 -0.84
N VAL A 94 -9.19 7.20 -0.14
CA VAL A 94 -10.35 7.99 0.30
C VAL A 94 -9.94 9.04 1.33
N THR A 95 -9.22 8.63 2.38
CA THR A 95 -8.77 9.55 3.44
C THR A 95 -7.77 10.57 2.91
N GLY A 96 -6.82 10.14 2.08
CA GLY A 96 -5.84 11.01 1.41
C GLY A 96 -6.51 12.01 0.47
N GLY A 97 -7.49 11.58 -0.31
CA GLY A 97 -8.27 12.47 -1.19
C GLY A 97 -9.10 13.50 -0.42
N ARG A 98 -9.65 13.14 0.74
CA ARG A 98 -10.33 14.11 1.64
C ARG A 98 -9.36 15.13 2.23
N LEU A 99 -8.19 14.67 2.68
CA LEU A 99 -7.13 15.55 3.20
C LEU A 99 -6.62 16.47 2.09
N ASP A 100 -6.49 15.98 0.86
CA ASP A 100 -6.01 16.78 -0.27
C ASP A 100 -6.98 17.91 -0.65
N ARG A 101 -8.26 17.57 -0.83
CA ARG A 101 -9.32 18.55 -1.11
C ARG A 101 -9.43 19.64 -0.04
N GLY A 102 -9.30 19.25 1.23
CA GLY A 102 -9.29 20.19 2.36
C GLY A 102 -7.95 20.91 2.57
N ARG A 103 -6.94 20.73 1.70
CA ARG A 103 -5.56 21.22 1.88
C ARG A 103 -4.97 20.92 3.27
N GLY A 104 -5.33 19.75 3.81
CA GLY A 104 -4.88 19.27 5.11
C GLY A 104 -5.59 19.90 6.32
N LYS A 105 -6.70 20.62 6.10
CA LYS A 105 -7.58 21.16 7.14
C LYS A 105 -8.73 20.23 7.53
N ALA A 106 -8.83 19.04 6.92
CA ALA A 106 -9.83 18.05 7.30
C ALA A 106 -9.69 17.62 8.77
N PRO A 107 -10.75 17.07 9.40
CA PRO A 107 -10.74 16.73 10.82
C PRO A 107 -9.53 15.87 11.22
N ALA A 108 -9.01 16.11 12.42
CA ALA A 108 -7.82 15.43 12.94
C ALA A 108 -7.95 13.89 12.92
N GLY A 109 -9.16 13.36 13.13
CA GLY A 109 -9.44 11.93 13.04
C GLY A 109 -9.18 11.35 11.64
N VAL A 110 -9.47 12.10 10.56
CA VAL A 110 -9.19 11.66 9.18
C VAL A 110 -7.68 11.56 8.95
N ALA A 111 -6.91 12.52 9.47
CA ALA A 111 -5.45 12.49 9.37
C ALA A 111 -4.83 11.33 10.16
N LEU A 112 -5.38 11.01 11.34
CA LEU A 112 -4.93 9.86 12.13
C LEU A 112 -5.27 8.53 11.46
N LEU A 113 -6.51 8.38 10.96
CA LEU A 113 -6.92 7.18 10.23
C LEU A 113 -6.04 6.97 8.98
N HIS A 114 -5.75 8.05 8.25
CA HIS A 114 -4.85 7.99 7.09
C HIS A 114 -3.44 7.54 7.50
N ALA A 115 -2.87 8.14 8.54
CA ALA A 115 -1.52 7.79 8.99
C ALA A 115 -1.44 6.35 9.49
N ALA A 116 -2.35 5.95 10.38
CA ALA A 116 -2.40 4.60 10.95
C ALA A 116 -2.66 3.54 9.88
N GLY A 117 -3.67 3.76 9.02
CA GLY A 117 -4.03 2.83 7.95
C GLY A 117 -2.90 2.62 6.95
N ASN A 118 -2.21 3.67 6.51
CA ASN A 118 -1.09 3.54 5.59
C ASN A 118 0.18 2.98 6.25
N THR A 119 0.34 3.14 7.57
CA THR A 119 1.42 2.49 8.33
C THR A 119 1.17 0.99 8.42
N LEU A 120 -0.08 0.59 8.71
CA LEU A 120 -0.48 -0.81 8.69
C LEU A 120 -0.38 -1.41 7.29
N LEU A 121 -0.77 -0.67 6.24
CA LEU A 121 -0.59 -1.09 4.86
C LEU A 121 0.89 -1.37 4.54
N ALA A 122 1.81 -0.51 4.98
CA ALA A 122 3.25 -0.72 4.79
C ALA A 122 3.75 -2.01 5.48
N ALA A 123 3.27 -2.29 6.69
CA ALA A 123 3.57 -3.55 7.39
C ALA A 123 3.01 -4.77 6.63
N LEU A 124 1.79 -4.67 6.10
CA LEU A 124 1.20 -5.72 5.26
C LEU A 124 1.98 -5.92 3.96
N CYS A 125 2.53 -4.87 3.34
CA CYS A 125 3.37 -5.02 2.15
C CYS A 125 4.62 -5.86 2.44
N LEU A 126 5.25 -5.72 3.62
CA LEU A 126 6.37 -6.59 4.01
C LEU A 126 5.92 -8.05 4.19
N ALA A 127 4.78 -8.27 4.84
CA ALA A 127 4.20 -9.60 4.97
C ALA A 127 3.82 -10.22 3.60
N GLN A 128 3.38 -9.38 2.65
CA GLN A 128 3.10 -9.78 1.28
C GLN A 128 4.36 -10.20 0.52
N VAL A 129 5.50 -9.55 0.74
CA VAL A 129 6.78 -9.99 0.16
C VAL A 129 7.13 -11.39 0.66
N TRP A 130 7.04 -11.63 1.97
CA TRP A 130 7.35 -12.95 2.54
C TRP A 130 6.37 -14.04 2.09
N THR A 131 5.06 -13.79 2.15
CA THR A 131 4.06 -14.77 1.68
C THR A 131 4.08 -14.97 0.16
N GLY A 132 4.39 -13.92 -0.61
CA GLY A 132 4.56 -14.02 -2.06
C GLY A 132 5.79 -14.83 -2.45
N TRP A 133 6.88 -14.73 -1.68
CA TRP A 133 8.05 -15.61 -1.84
C TRP A 133 7.67 -17.08 -1.66
N ARG A 134 6.88 -17.40 -0.63
CA ARG A 134 6.35 -18.76 -0.40
C ARG A 134 5.47 -19.26 -1.55
N VAL A 135 4.69 -18.40 -2.18
CA VAL A 135 3.90 -18.76 -3.37
C VAL A 135 4.83 -19.18 -4.51
N LEU A 136 5.94 -18.46 -4.71
CA LEU A 136 6.88 -18.82 -5.77
C LEU A 136 7.58 -20.15 -5.51
N GLU A 137 8.01 -20.42 -4.27
CA GLU A 137 8.57 -21.71 -3.83
C GLU A 137 7.59 -22.89 -3.95
N ASN A 138 6.28 -22.65 -3.91
CA ASN A 138 5.29 -23.73 -3.93
C ASN A 138 4.72 -24.00 -5.32
N PHE A 139 4.73 -23.00 -6.21
CA PHE A 139 3.99 -23.06 -7.47
C PHE A 139 4.83 -22.79 -8.72
N VAL A 140 6.09 -22.34 -8.57
CA VAL A 140 6.93 -21.97 -9.72
C VAL A 140 8.23 -22.74 -9.74
N TRP A 141 8.92 -22.92 -8.61
CA TRP A 141 10.19 -23.64 -8.53
C TRP A 141 10.31 -24.51 -7.29
#